data_AF-A0A090LBU2-F1
#
_entry.id   AF-A0A090LBU2-F1
#
_cell.length_a   1.000
_cell.length_b   1.000
_cell.length_c   1.000
_cell.angle_alpha   90.00
_cell.angle_beta   90.00
_cell.angle_gamma   90.00
#
_symmetry.space_group_name_H-M   'P 1'
#
loop_
_entity.id
_entity.type
_entity.pdbx_description
1 polymer ?
#
loop_
_entity_poly.entity_id
_entity_poly.type
_entity_poly.pdbx_seq_one_letter_code
_entity_poly.pdbx_strand_id
1 'polypeptide(L)'
;MDDKIISIQPEIENINNDKHISINARTSPTDLTNHSESYKNNGSLSIFADSKKNCIKNDSTTSLNKYISSKITNLKKTTPIKNKINTTNSNTNLNSHRDVVGLVNLHNNSKNPLCTENTDSLINSQTLVLESLLKSKTNKWSPTTKLYAWKVYDTDFICYAVLNIHKHGKPYIFIQTDYENENNEKGELVVNLLFNDIKKLVDECEDIGIVCSNMFMKFLRKVFITQSSFKNIYLDEPVAFFYINDENYKKYIKNGPSIEEGFEIIQLPPSYAQTMMDQLLFFGKGDLELATNRLEQYPSVGIIEKSTNKIASFYYNDGYGFLAHQFTFKDYRKRGFGTACEIELSRLNKEMMGVIPMKAVSLSRKYVLQLTEKLKYWSRISNKDFSQPDVYWTFFSKNEKHKTEIFDN
;
A
#
# COMPACT_ATOMS: atom_id res chain seq x y z
N MET A 1 -38.69 40.02 22.09
CA MET A 1 -39.06 38.93 23.00
C MET A 1 -40.17 38.16 22.33
N ASP A 2 -39.80 36.98 21.82
CA ASP A 2 -40.56 35.72 21.78
C ASP A 2 -42.02 35.76 21.29
N ASP A 3 -42.50 34.91 20.41
CA ASP A 3 -41.92 33.84 19.58
C ASP A 3 -43.08 33.35 18.68
N LYS A 4 -42.72 32.67 17.58
CA LYS A 4 -43.45 31.54 16.97
C LYS A 4 -44.67 31.69 16.02
N ILE A 5 -44.37 31.13 14.83
CA ILE A 5 -45.12 30.16 14.01
C ILE A 5 -46.07 30.69 12.94
N ILE A 6 -45.67 30.46 11.69
CA ILE A 6 -46.51 30.46 10.48
C ILE A 6 -46.45 29.04 9.89
N SER A 7 -47.61 28.45 9.66
CA SER A 7 -47.86 27.22 8.89
C SER A 7 -49.07 27.52 8.01
N ILE A 8 -48.92 27.37 6.68
CA ILE A 8 -50.03 27.40 5.72
C ILE A 8 -49.69 26.44 4.57
N GLN A 9 -50.49 25.39 4.40
CA GLN A 9 -50.76 24.74 3.09
C GLN A 9 -51.91 25.50 2.39
N PRO A 10 -52.10 25.31 1.07
CA PRO A 10 -53.26 24.49 0.70
C PRO A 10 -53.11 23.61 -0.56
N GLU A 11 -54.11 22.72 -0.65
CA GLU A 11 -54.50 21.67 -1.60
C GLU A 11 -54.72 22.15 -3.06
N ILE A 12 -54.30 21.38 -4.07
CA ILE A 12 -55.03 20.40 -4.93
C ILE A 12 -56.11 21.00 -5.84
N GLU A 13 -55.92 20.84 -7.16
CA GLU A 13 -56.97 20.34 -8.06
C GLU A 13 -56.37 19.56 -9.25
N ASN A 14 -56.86 18.33 -9.44
CA ASN A 14 -56.59 17.41 -10.54
C ASN A 14 -57.41 17.79 -11.79
N ILE A 15 -57.03 17.29 -12.98
CA ILE A 15 -57.90 16.48 -13.87
C ILE A 15 -57.21 16.15 -15.23
N ASN A 16 -57.10 14.82 -15.45
CA ASN A 16 -57.26 14.01 -16.67
C ASN A 16 -56.25 13.96 -17.84
N ASN A 17 -55.72 12.73 -17.98
CA ASN A 17 -55.85 11.76 -19.09
C ASN A 17 -54.90 11.81 -20.30
N ASP A 18 -53.99 10.81 -20.31
CA ASP A 18 -53.98 9.67 -21.25
C ASP A 18 -54.08 9.93 -22.76
N LYS A 19 -52.97 9.75 -23.50
CA LYS A 19 -52.70 8.56 -24.35
C LYS A 19 -51.58 8.81 -25.38
N HIS A 20 -50.72 7.79 -25.48
CA HIS A 20 -49.99 7.26 -26.65
C HIS A 20 -49.81 8.12 -27.90
N ILE A 21 -48.57 8.13 -28.43
CA ILE A 21 -48.22 7.65 -29.78
C ILE A 21 -46.69 7.55 -29.89
N SER A 22 -46.20 6.36 -30.21
CA SER A 22 -44.87 6.08 -30.75
C SER A 22 -44.88 6.28 -32.28
N ILE A 23 -43.72 6.53 -32.91
CA ILE A 23 -43.23 5.89 -34.17
C ILE A 23 -42.03 6.67 -34.76
N ASN A 24 -40.90 5.93 -34.82
CA ASN A 24 -39.91 5.73 -35.88
C ASN A 24 -39.12 6.85 -36.60
N ALA A 25 -37.81 6.54 -36.63
CA ALA A 25 -36.94 6.31 -37.80
C ALA A 25 -36.03 7.43 -38.33
N ARG A 26 -34.73 7.09 -38.27
CA ARG A 26 -33.66 7.23 -39.28
C ARG A 26 -33.62 8.50 -40.12
N THR A 27 -32.46 9.16 -40.07
CA THR A 27 -31.55 9.28 -41.24
C THR A 27 -30.19 9.83 -40.78
N SER A 28 -29.12 9.12 -41.11
CA SER A 28 -27.81 9.69 -41.45
C SER A 28 -27.84 9.94 -42.98
N PRO A 29 -27.06 10.90 -43.57
CA PRO A 29 -25.60 10.76 -43.66
C PRO A 29 -24.78 12.08 -43.81
N THR A 30 -23.48 11.86 -44.04
CA THR A 30 -22.46 12.70 -44.71
C THR A 30 -21.64 13.74 -43.93
N ASP A 31 -20.37 13.36 -43.79
CA ASP A 31 -19.12 14.12 -43.93
C ASP A 31 -19.21 15.60 -44.31
N LEU A 32 -18.45 16.43 -43.59
CA LEU A 32 -17.72 17.56 -44.17
C LEU A 32 -16.49 17.92 -43.33
N THR A 33 -15.45 18.25 -44.07
CA THR A 33 -14.05 18.51 -43.75
C THR A 33 -13.78 19.84 -43.02
N ASN A 34 -12.64 19.86 -42.31
CA ASN A 34 -11.71 20.99 -42.08
C ASN A 34 -12.27 22.33 -41.59
N HIS A 35 -11.84 22.76 -40.41
CA HIS A 35 -11.18 24.07 -40.26
C HIS A 35 -10.21 24.11 -39.08
N SER A 36 -9.03 24.63 -39.41
CA SER A 36 -7.97 25.12 -38.55
C SER A 36 -8.44 26.22 -37.61
N GLU A 37 -8.13 26.12 -36.32
CA GLU A 37 -7.91 27.32 -35.50
C GLU A 37 -6.70 27.16 -34.60
N SER A 38 -5.75 28.06 -34.85
CA SER A 38 -4.62 28.40 -34.02
C SER A 38 -5.08 29.06 -32.72
N TYR A 39 -4.60 28.58 -31.58
CA TYR A 39 -4.42 29.45 -30.41
C TYR A 39 -3.03 29.28 -29.82
N LYS A 40 -2.27 30.38 -29.93
CA LYS A 40 -1.04 30.65 -29.20
C LYS A 40 -1.35 30.78 -27.71
N ASN A 41 -0.42 30.24 -26.92
CA ASN A 41 -0.06 30.55 -25.53
C ASN A 41 -0.75 31.75 -24.87
N ASN A 42 -1.19 31.56 -23.63
CA ASN A 42 -0.55 32.17 -22.45
C ASN A 42 -1.29 31.73 -21.17
N GLY A 43 -0.56 31.14 -20.22
CA GLY A 43 -1.14 30.79 -18.91
C GLY A 43 -0.27 29.85 -18.08
N SER A 44 1.02 30.16 -17.92
CA SER A 44 1.83 29.57 -16.85
C SER A 44 1.35 30.15 -15.52
N LEU A 45 0.60 29.37 -14.73
CA LEU A 45 0.29 29.71 -13.35
C LEU A 45 1.27 28.96 -12.45
N SER A 46 2.43 29.56 -12.20
CA SER A 46 3.35 29.17 -11.14
C SER A 46 2.97 29.93 -9.88
N ILE A 47 2.55 29.21 -8.84
CA ILE A 47 2.47 29.75 -7.47
C ILE A 47 3.49 28.99 -6.63
N PHE A 48 4.66 29.62 -6.46
CA PHE A 48 5.53 29.34 -5.33
C PHE A 48 4.90 29.94 -4.08
N ALA A 49 4.76 29.14 -3.03
CA ALA A 49 4.63 29.64 -1.67
C ALA A 49 5.93 29.33 -0.93
N ASP A 50 6.76 30.36 -0.80
CA ASP A 50 7.82 30.43 0.19
C ASP A 50 7.21 30.27 1.59
N SER A 51 7.63 29.24 2.32
CA SER A 51 7.69 29.34 3.78
C SER A 51 8.93 28.63 4.30
N LYS A 52 9.99 29.42 4.53
CA LYS A 52 11.08 29.03 5.42
C LYS A 52 10.50 28.82 6.81
N LYS A 53 10.38 27.57 7.26
CA LYS A 53 10.27 27.23 8.68
C LYS A 53 11.51 26.44 9.09
N ASN A 54 12.23 27.00 10.06
CA ASN A 54 13.38 26.40 10.71
C ASN A 54 12.99 25.02 11.29
N CYS A 55 13.54 23.95 10.72
CA CYS A 55 13.48 22.62 11.31
C CYS A 55 14.43 22.53 12.50
N ILE A 56 13.88 22.58 13.71
CA ILE A 56 14.56 22.14 14.93
C ILE A 56 14.78 20.62 14.81
N LYS A 57 16.04 20.19 14.82
CA LYS A 57 16.43 18.78 14.94
C LYS A 57 15.96 18.26 16.30
N ASN A 58 15.05 17.28 16.31
CA ASN A 58 14.68 16.54 17.52
C ASN A 58 15.25 15.11 17.45
N ASP A 59 16.02 14.73 18.46
CA ASP A 59 16.73 13.45 18.65
C ASP A 59 15.82 12.25 19.02
N SER A 60 14.53 12.28 18.69
CA SER A 60 13.55 11.29 19.17
C SER A 60 13.68 9.89 18.54
N THR A 61 14.30 9.75 17.38
CA THR A 61 14.48 8.43 16.72
C THR A 61 15.62 7.61 17.35
N THR A 62 16.57 8.25 18.01
CA THR A 62 17.70 7.57 18.68
C THR A 62 17.24 6.89 19.98
N SER A 63 16.30 7.49 20.73
CA SER A 63 15.77 6.94 21.97
C SER A 63 14.90 5.69 21.75
N LEU A 64 14.04 5.71 20.72
CA LEU A 64 13.20 4.58 20.32
C LEU A 64 14.03 3.36 19.92
N ASN A 65 15.07 3.59 19.10
CA ASN A 65 15.97 2.54 18.64
C ASN A 65 16.78 1.90 19.78
N LYS A 66 17.24 2.71 20.74
CA LYS A 66 17.99 2.24 21.92
C LYS A 66 17.08 1.45 22.87
N TYR A 67 15.83 1.88 23.03
CA TYR A 67 14.85 1.18 23.87
C TYR A 67 14.50 -0.21 23.31
N ILE A 68 14.15 -0.32 22.02
CA ILE A 68 13.77 -1.60 21.41
C ILE A 68 14.92 -2.61 21.50
N SER A 69 16.15 -2.18 21.23
CA SER A 69 17.34 -3.03 21.39
C SER A 69 17.56 -3.45 22.86
N SER A 70 17.29 -2.59 23.85
CA SER A 70 17.46 -2.90 25.27
C SER A 70 16.44 -3.91 25.82
N LYS A 71 15.18 -3.86 25.37
CA LYS A 71 14.13 -4.81 25.77
C LYS A 71 14.33 -6.20 25.17
N ILE A 72 14.82 -6.28 23.93
CA ILE A 72 15.20 -7.55 23.28
C ILE A 72 16.34 -8.24 24.06
N THR A 73 17.28 -7.45 24.58
CA THR A 73 18.39 -8.01 25.38
C THR A 73 17.92 -8.52 26.75
N ASN A 74 16.89 -7.90 27.34
CA ASN A 74 16.34 -8.30 28.65
C ASN A 74 15.35 -9.48 28.59
N LEU A 75 14.79 -9.82 27.42
CA LEU A 75 13.97 -11.03 27.22
C LEU A 75 14.78 -12.34 27.28
N LYS A 76 16.11 -12.30 27.25
CA LYS A 76 16.98 -13.47 27.49
C LYS A 76 16.96 -13.97 28.93
N LYS A 77 16.34 -13.24 29.87
CA LYS A 77 16.42 -13.53 31.32
C LYS A 77 15.11 -13.96 31.98
N THR A 78 14.01 -14.09 31.24
CA THR A 78 12.73 -14.49 31.82
C THR A 78 12.41 -15.95 31.54
N THR A 79 12.50 -16.78 32.57
CA THR A 79 12.03 -18.17 32.64
C THR A 79 10.50 -18.21 32.46
N PRO A 80 9.91 -19.27 31.87
CA PRO A 80 8.47 -19.34 31.65
C PRO A 80 7.70 -19.29 32.98
N ILE A 81 6.76 -18.36 33.09
CA ILE A 81 5.83 -18.28 34.23
C ILE A 81 4.85 -19.45 34.11
N LYS A 82 4.99 -20.46 34.97
CA LYS A 82 3.96 -21.48 35.20
C LYS A 82 2.85 -20.86 36.05
N ASN A 83 1.72 -20.52 35.44
CA ASN A 83 0.51 -20.20 36.19
C ASN A 83 -0.04 -21.47 36.85
N LYS A 84 0.07 -21.53 38.18
CA LYS A 84 -0.57 -22.56 39.02
C LYS A 84 -2.00 -22.10 39.28
N ILE A 85 -2.96 -22.69 38.56
CA ILE A 85 -4.40 -22.48 38.83
C ILE A 85 -4.83 -23.57 39.81
N ASN A 86 -5.32 -23.16 40.98
CA ASN A 86 -5.99 -24.04 41.93
C ASN A 86 -7.40 -24.35 41.43
N THR A 87 -7.65 -25.61 41.10
CA THR A 87 -8.97 -26.14 40.73
C THR A 87 -9.71 -26.66 41.97
N THR A 88 -10.88 -26.07 42.27
CA THR A 88 -11.92 -26.73 43.07
C THR A 88 -12.87 -27.48 42.13
N ASN A 89 -13.13 -28.74 42.47
CA ASN A 89 -13.93 -29.70 41.71
C ASN A 89 -15.39 -29.29 41.56
N SER A 90 -15.88 -29.31 40.32
CA SER A 90 -17.25 -29.74 40.01
C SER A 90 -17.29 -30.33 38.58
N ASN A 91 -17.67 -31.59 38.52
CA ASN A 91 -17.81 -32.40 37.31
C ASN A 91 -18.86 -31.85 36.35
N THR A 92 -18.44 -31.51 35.12
CA THR A 92 -19.22 -31.75 33.90
C THR A 92 -18.25 -32.05 32.76
N ASN A 93 -18.29 -33.29 32.27
CA ASN A 93 -17.54 -33.77 31.11
C ASN A 93 -18.05 -33.08 29.84
N LEU A 94 -17.29 -32.11 29.36
CA LEU A 94 -17.26 -31.65 27.98
C LEU A 94 -15.78 -31.43 27.65
N ASN A 95 -15.17 -32.42 27.01
CA ASN A 95 -13.84 -32.30 26.41
C ASN A 95 -13.94 -31.33 25.22
N SER A 96 -13.99 -30.03 25.50
CA SER A 96 -13.57 -29.03 24.52
C SER A 96 -12.05 -28.97 24.59
N HIS A 97 -11.36 -29.55 23.61
CA HIS A 97 -9.99 -29.14 23.32
C HIS A 97 -10.06 -27.63 23.06
N ARG A 98 -9.63 -26.81 24.03
CA ARG A 98 -9.42 -25.39 23.78
C ARG A 98 -8.20 -25.31 22.87
N ASP A 99 -8.46 -25.09 21.60
CA ASP A 99 -7.45 -24.69 20.63
C ASP A 99 -6.72 -23.46 21.18
N VAL A 100 -5.45 -23.65 21.56
CA VAL A 100 -4.62 -22.57 22.10
C VAL A 100 -4.03 -21.80 20.93
N VAL A 101 -4.63 -20.65 20.62
CA VAL A 101 -4.07 -19.73 19.64
C VAL A 101 -2.71 -19.23 20.13
N GLY A 102 -1.68 -19.46 19.32
CA GLY A 102 -0.31 -19.05 19.62
C GLY A 102 0.11 -17.80 18.85
N LEU A 103 0.79 -16.86 19.51
CA LEU A 103 1.53 -15.77 18.88
C LEU A 103 3.03 -16.07 19.04
N VAL A 104 3.74 -16.25 17.93
CA VAL A 104 5.20 -16.47 17.94
C VAL A 104 5.90 -15.30 17.28
N ASN A 105 6.80 -14.65 18.02
CA ASN A 105 7.70 -13.64 17.48
C ASN A 105 8.89 -14.33 16.79
N LEU A 106 8.98 -14.16 15.46
CA LEU A 106 9.97 -14.84 14.63
C LEU A 106 11.37 -14.22 14.73
N HIS A 107 11.49 -13.01 15.29
CA HIS A 107 12.77 -12.29 15.40
C HIS A 107 13.74 -12.95 16.42
N ASN A 108 13.20 -13.66 17.41
CA ASN A 108 13.99 -14.19 18.53
C ASN A 108 14.50 -15.63 18.31
N ASN A 109 14.08 -16.31 17.25
CA ASN A 109 14.56 -17.66 16.91
C ASN A 109 15.70 -17.58 15.89
N SER A 110 16.93 -17.86 16.33
CA SER A 110 18.13 -17.92 15.49
C SER A 110 18.10 -19.02 14.42
N LYS A 111 17.06 -19.86 14.44
CA LYS A 111 16.70 -20.82 13.39
C LYS A 111 15.28 -20.47 12.94
N ASN A 112 15.13 -19.49 12.06
CA ASN A 112 13.82 -19.15 11.52
C ASN A 112 13.47 -20.14 10.39
N PRO A 113 12.54 -21.10 10.60
CA PRO A 113 12.24 -22.13 9.61
C PRO A 113 11.74 -21.55 8.28
N LEU A 114 11.14 -20.34 8.32
CA LEU A 114 10.68 -19.61 7.12
C LEU A 114 11.81 -19.17 6.17
N CYS A 115 13.08 -19.22 6.59
CA CYS A 115 14.22 -18.85 5.75
C CYS A 115 15.13 -20.04 5.39
N THR A 116 14.89 -21.22 5.97
CA THR A 116 15.79 -22.38 5.82
C THR A 116 15.17 -23.59 5.12
N GLU A 117 13.84 -23.66 5.06
CA GLU A 117 13.14 -24.67 4.26
C GLU A 117 12.91 -24.12 2.85
N ASN A 118 13.01 -24.97 1.83
CA ASN A 118 12.75 -24.64 0.41
C ASN A 118 11.44 -23.82 0.28
N THR A 119 11.55 -22.50 0.28
CA THR A 119 10.42 -21.56 0.13
C THR A 119 9.74 -21.68 -1.22
N ASP A 120 10.34 -22.44 -2.15
CA ASP A 120 9.84 -22.66 -3.50
C ASP A 120 8.54 -23.47 -3.55
N SER A 121 8.21 -24.29 -2.53
CA SER A 121 7.01 -25.15 -2.57
C SER A 121 5.74 -24.53 -1.97
N LEU A 122 5.80 -23.29 -1.46
CA LEU A 122 4.69 -22.67 -0.72
C LEU A 122 4.49 -21.20 -1.13
N ILE A 123 4.69 -20.90 -2.42
CA ILE A 123 4.24 -19.62 -2.98
C ILE A 123 2.71 -19.64 -3.07
N ASN A 124 2.05 -19.46 -1.92
CA ASN A 124 0.68 -18.97 -1.91
C ASN A 124 0.77 -17.49 -2.30
N SER A 125 0.13 -17.14 -3.43
CA SER A 125 0.10 -15.77 -3.95
C SER A 125 -0.23 -14.76 -2.86
N GLN A 126 -1.09 -15.13 -1.91
CA GLN A 126 -1.57 -14.31 -0.79
C GLN A 126 -0.48 -13.88 0.21
N THR A 127 0.70 -14.51 0.19
CA THR A 127 1.82 -14.22 1.11
C THR A 127 3.06 -13.62 0.43
N LEU A 128 2.99 -13.33 -0.87
CA LEU A 128 4.10 -12.82 -1.70
C LEU A 128 4.75 -11.54 -1.13
N VAL A 129 3.95 -10.67 -0.51
CA VAL A 129 4.45 -9.41 0.05
C VAL A 129 5.34 -9.69 1.24
N LEU A 130 4.90 -10.56 2.14
CA LEU A 130 5.69 -10.93 3.32
C LEU A 130 6.96 -11.68 2.92
N GLU A 131 6.90 -12.53 1.90
CA GLU A 131 8.09 -13.20 1.36
C GLU A 131 9.12 -12.17 0.87
N SER A 132 8.68 -11.15 0.12
CA SER A 132 9.56 -10.09 -0.38
C SER A 132 10.19 -9.28 0.74
N LEU A 133 9.42 -8.99 1.80
CA LEU A 133 9.91 -8.33 3.01
C LEU A 133 10.97 -9.15 3.75
N LEU A 134 10.72 -10.45 3.92
CA LEU A 134 11.65 -11.36 4.57
C LEU A 134 12.93 -11.54 3.74
N LYS A 135 12.81 -11.67 2.41
CA LYS A 135 13.96 -11.68 1.47
C LYS A 135 14.78 -10.41 1.59
N SER A 136 14.14 -9.23 1.64
CA SER A 136 14.83 -7.95 1.85
C SER A 136 15.67 -7.93 3.11
N LYS A 137 15.15 -8.50 4.21
CA LYS A 137 15.89 -8.61 5.46
C LYS A 137 17.05 -9.60 5.38
N THR A 138 16.81 -10.80 4.84
CA THR A 138 17.82 -11.86 4.73
C THR A 138 18.98 -11.45 3.84
N ASN A 139 18.68 -10.80 2.70
CA ASN A 139 19.68 -10.33 1.75
C ASN A 139 20.26 -8.96 2.11
N LYS A 140 19.83 -8.34 3.22
CA LYS A 140 20.28 -7.02 3.69
C LYS A 140 20.13 -5.91 2.64
N TRP A 141 19.12 -5.98 1.78
CA TRP A 141 18.83 -4.94 0.78
C TRP A 141 18.48 -3.59 1.42
N SER A 142 17.89 -3.63 2.62
CA SER A 142 17.53 -2.43 3.39
C SER A 142 18.31 -2.34 4.71
N PRO A 143 19.59 -1.90 4.71
CA PRO A 143 20.34 -1.75 5.95
C PRO A 143 19.72 -0.71 6.90
N THR A 144 18.87 0.18 6.37
CA THR A 144 18.17 1.23 7.13
C THR A 144 16.82 0.80 7.70
N THR A 145 16.39 -0.45 7.47
CA THR A 145 15.09 -0.98 7.92
C THR A 145 15.25 -2.08 8.95
N LYS A 146 14.54 -1.95 10.07
CA LYS A 146 14.35 -3.00 11.06
C LYS A 146 13.04 -3.73 10.77
N LEU A 147 13.09 -5.06 10.78
CA LEU A 147 11.95 -5.92 10.51
C LEU A 147 11.62 -6.77 11.74
N TYR A 148 10.35 -6.75 12.13
CA TYR A 148 9.75 -7.62 13.14
C TYR A 148 8.66 -8.44 12.47
N ALA A 149 8.54 -9.71 12.82
CA ALA A 149 7.56 -10.60 12.22
C ALA A 149 6.90 -11.47 13.28
N TRP A 150 5.59 -11.68 13.10
CA TRP A 150 4.77 -12.53 13.93
C TRP A 150 4.10 -13.59 13.07
N LYS A 151 3.97 -14.79 13.64
CA LYS A 151 3.06 -15.82 13.15
C LYS A 151 1.99 -16.02 14.22
N VAL A 152 0.74 -15.79 13.87
CA VAL A 152 -0.44 -16.20 14.64
C VAL A 152 -1.00 -17.44 13.98
N TYR A 153 -1.24 -18.49 14.76
CA TYR A 153 -1.77 -19.72 14.20
C TYR A 153 -2.75 -20.40 15.14
N ASP A 154 -3.65 -21.15 14.51
CA ASP A 154 -4.59 -22.09 15.10
C ASP A 154 -4.65 -23.35 14.22
N THR A 155 -5.50 -24.32 14.56
CA THR A 155 -5.68 -25.59 13.86
C THR A 155 -6.04 -25.43 12.37
N ASP A 156 -6.80 -24.39 12.02
CA ASP A 156 -7.33 -24.14 10.67
C ASP A 156 -6.99 -22.74 10.12
N PHE A 157 -6.15 -21.98 10.82
CA PHE A 157 -5.89 -20.58 10.51
C PHE A 157 -4.43 -20.22 10.70
N ILE A 158 -3.82 -19.61 9.69
CA ILE A 158 -2.48 -19.04 9.78
C ILE A 158 -2.51 -17.58 9.33
N CYS A 159 -1.97 -16.71 10.16
CA CYS A 159 -1.78 -15.30 9.85
C CYS A 159 -0.33 -14.90 10.14
N TYR A 160 0.21 -14.08 9.25
CA TYR A 160 1.52 -13.51 9.37
C TYR A 160 1.39 -11.99 9.41
N ALA A 161 2.15 -11.37 10.31
CA ALA A 161 2.30 -9.92 10.35
C ALA A 161 3.76 -9.55 10.28
N VAL A 162 4.10 -8.50 9.52
CA VAL A 162 5.46 -7.95 9.43
C VAL A 162 5.40 -6.45 9.67
N LEU A 163 6.16 -5.98 10.66
CA LEU A 163 6.38 -4.57 10.96
C LEU A 163 7.75 -4.14 10.44
N ASN A 164 7.75 -3.15 9.56
CA ASN A 164 8.95 -2.45 9.09
C ASN A 164 9.08 -1.11 9.80
N ILE A 165 10.20 -0.91 10.48
CA ILE A 165 10.59 0.35 11.08
C ILE A 165 11.80 0.89 10.32
N HIS A 166 11.56 1.94 9.54
CA HIS A 166 12.60 2.64 8.80
C HIS A 166 13.37 3.59 9.71
N LYS A 167 14.65 3.83 9.40
CA LYS A 167 15.42 4.90 10.03
C LYS A 167 14.80 6.28 9.76
N HIS A 168 14.24 6.46 8.57
CA HIS A 168 13.58 7.67 8.11
C HIS A 168 12.19 7.32 7.56
N GLY A 169 11.18 8.16 7.84
CA GLY A 169 9.80 7.91 7.49
C GLY A 169 9.01 7.15 8.56
N LYS A 170 7.80 6.73 8.20
CA LYS A 170 6.82 6.10 9.10
C LYS A 170 6.93 4.57 9.13
N PRO A 171 6.62 3.91 10.25
CA PRO A 171 6.52 2.46 10.32
C PRO A 171 5.36 1.93 9.46
N TYR A 172 5.51 0.71 8.95
CA TYR A 172 4.49 -0.02 8.19
C TYR A 172 4.25 -1.41 8.73
N ILE A 173 2.98 -1.80 8.87
CA ILE A 173 2.59 -3.17 9.23
C ILE A 173 1.86 -3.81 8.05
N PHE A 174 2.32 -4.98 7.64
CA PHE A 174 1.66 -5.83 6.65
C PHE A 174 1.06 -7.03 7.37
N ILE A 175 -0.22 -7.32 7.17
CA ILE A 175 -0.90 -8.48 7.75
C ILE A 175 -1.52 -9.29 6.61
N GLN A 176 -1.11 -10.54 6.46
CA GLN A 176 -1.63 -11.47 5.46
C GLN A 176 -2.00 -12.81 6.10
N THR A 177 -2.91 -13.52 5.46
CA THR A 177 -3.34 -14.87 5.83
C THR A 177 -3.44 -15.69 4.55
N ASP A 178 -3.27 -17.00 4.66
CA ASP A 178 -3.49 -17.97 3.59
C ASP A 178 -4.97 -18.38 3.45
N TYR A 179 -5.83 -17.82 4.30
CA TYR A 179 -7.23 -18.19 4.41
C TYR A 179 -8.09 -17.34 3.47
N GLU A 180 -8.79 -17.99 2.53
CA GLU A 180 -9.61 -17.30 1.53
C GLU A 180 -10.92 -16.71 2.09
N ASN A 181 -11.44 -17.29 3.16
CA ASN A 181 -12.74 -16.93 3.72
C ASN A 181 -12.60 -15.89 4.84
N GLU A 182 -13.47 -14.88 4.90
CA GLU A 182 -13.41 -13.91 5.99
C GLU A 182 -13.89 -14.56 7.32
N ASN A 183 -12.97 -14.80 8.25
CA ASN A 183 -13.29 -15.20 9.63
C ASN A 183 -13.07 -14.02 10.59
N ASN A 184 -14.16 -13.36 10.93
CA ASN A 184 -14.15 -12.14 11.73
C ASN A 184 -13.65 -12.35 13.16
N GLU A 185 -13.96 -13.50 13.78
CA GLU A 185 -13.53 -13.80 15.14
C GLU A 185 -12.01 -13.99 15.21
N LYS A 186 -11.44 -14.74 14.26
CA LYS A 186 -9.98 -14.89 14.12
C LYS A 186 -9.32 -13.54 13.80
N GLY A 187 -9.95 -12.73 12.93
CA GLY A 187 -9.50 -11.38 12.60
C GLY A 187 -9.40 -10.47 13.82
N GLU A 188 -10.42 -10.43 14.67
CA GLU A 188 -10.42 -9.64 15.92
C GLU A 188 -9.34 -10.14 16.90
N LEU A 189 -9.22 -11.46 17.05
CA LEU A 189 -8.21 -12.07 17.92
C LEU A 189 -6.79 -11.68 17.49
N VAL A 190 -6.46 -11.85 16.20
CA VAL A 190 -5.15 -11.46 15.65
C VAL A 190 -4.87 -9.99 15.91
N VAL A 191 -5.84 -9.12 15.64
CA VAL A 191 -5.66 -7.67 15.82
C VAL A 191 -5.41 -7.32 17.27
N ASN A 192 -6.15 -7.90 18.22
CA ASN A 192 -5.95 -7.65 19.63
C ASN A 192 -4.57 -8.13 20.11
N LEU A 193 -4.13 -9.32 19.68
CA LEU A 193 -2.81 -9.85 20.01
C LEU A 193 -1.69 -8.95 19.47
N LEU A 194 -1.78 -8.57 18.19
CA LEU A 194 -0.77 -7.71 17.54
C LEU A 194 -0.76 -6.32 18.17
N PHE A 195 -1.94 -5.69 18.36
CA PHE A 195 -2.04 -4.35 18.91
C PHE A 195 -1.41 -4.26 20.30
N ASN A 196 -1.64 -5.25 21.16
CA ASN A 196 -1.03 -5.30 22.48
C ASN A 196 0.51 -5.33 22.43
N ASP A 197 1.08 -6.07 21.48
CA ASP A 197 2.54 -6.17 21.33
C ASP A 197 3.16 -4.88 20.76
N ILE A 198 2.46 -4.21 19.83
CA ILE A 198 2.93 -2.95 19.20
C ILE A 198 2.45 -1.69 19.91
N LYS A 199 1.65 -1.79 20.98
CA LYS A 199 0.97 -0.64 21.60
C LYS A 199 1.93 0.49 21.94
N LYS A 200 3.09 0.16 22.49
CA LYS A 200 4.11 1.15 22.81
C LYS A 200 4.58 1.92 21.58
N LEU A 201 4.84 1.23 20.46
CA LEU A 201 5.24 1.88 19.20
C LEU A 201 4.14 2.81 18.71
N VAL A 202 2.88 2.36 18.74
CA VAL A 202 1.70 3.16 18.37
C VAL A 202 1.59 4.42 19.24
N ASP A 203 1.83 4.30 20.54
CA ASP A 203 1.79 5.43 21.46
C ASP A 203 2.95 6.42 21.22
N GLU A 204 4.09 5.97 20.69
CA GLU A 204 5.29 6.79 20.45
C GLU A 204 5.37 7.38 19.03
N CYS A 205 4.83 6.72 18.00
CA CYS A 205 4.93 7.21 16.62
C CYS A 205 3.91 8.31 16.29
N GLU A 206 4.22 9.18 15.34
CA GLU A 206 3.30 10.22 14.85
C GLU A 206 2.29 9.65 13.85
N ASP A 207 2.81 8.81 12.94
CA ASP A 207 2.09 8.18 11.84
C ASP A 207 2.43 6.68 11.80
N ILE A 208 1.50 5.85 11.33
CA ILE A 208 1.74 4.43 11.01
C ILE A 208 0.89 3.99 9.83
N GLY A 209 1.51 3.30 8.88
CA GLY A 209 0.83 2.67 7.76
C GLY A 209 0.48 1.22 8.09
N ILE A 210 -0.73 0.79 7.73
CA ILE A 210 -1.15 -0.61 7.86
C ILE A 210 -1.72 -1.10 6.54
N VAL A 211 -1.30 -2.27 6.11
CA VAL A 211 -1.70 -2.91 4.85
C VAL A 211 -2.22 -4.31 5.16
N CYS A 212 -3.53 -4.49 5.05
CA CYS A 212 -4.17 -5.79 5.30
C CYS A 212 -5.55 -5.90 4.64
N SER A 213 -6.10 -7.11 4.60
CA SER A 213 -7.47 -7.34 4.13
C SER A 213 -8.51 -6.64 5.02
N ASN A 214 -9.75 -6.51 4.52
CA ASN A 214 -10.84 -5.89 5.25
C ASN A 214 -11.16 -6.60 6.58
N MET A 215 -11.00 -7.92 6.59
CA MET A 215 -11.21 -8.78 7.75
C MET A 215 -10.44 -8.26 8.98
N PHE A 216 -9.17 -7.86 8.81
CA PHE A 216 -8.36 -7.29 9.88
C PHE A 216 -8.60 -5.78 10.03
N MET A 217 -8.68 -5.05 8.91
CA MET A 217 -8.68 -3.59 8.92
C MET A 217 -9.84 -2.99 9.72
N LYS A 218 -11.03 -3.60 9.66
CA LYS A 218 -12.19 -3.13 10.43
C LYS A 218 -11.96 -3.16 11.95
N PHE A 219 -11.26 -4.16 12.45
CA PHE A 219 -10.93 -4.25 13.88
C PHE A 219 -9.76 -3.34 14.24
N LEU A 220 -8.77 -3.20 13.35
CA LEU A 220 -7.68 -2.24 13.54
C LEU A 220 -8.23 -0.82 13.67
N ARG A 221 -9.15 -0.41 12.79
CA ARG A 221 -9.84 0.90 12.90
C ARG A 221 -10.47 1.06 14.28
N LYS A 222 -11.26 0.07 14.74
CA LYS A 222 -11.89 0.09 16.07
C LYS A 222 -10.85 0.26 17.18
N VAL A 223 -9.83 -0.59 17.22
CA VAL A 223 -8.83 -0.60 18.30
C VAL A 223 -7.96 0.65 18.27
N PHE A 224 -7.51 1.10 17.10
CA PHE A 224 -6.69 2.32 16.97
C PHE A 224 -7.49 3.56 17.38
N ILE A 225 -8.74 3.69 16.97
CA ILE A 225 -9.57 4.85 17.36
C ILE A 225 -9.88 4.84 18.86
N THR A 226 -10.16 3.67 19.44
CA THR A 226 -10.64 3.59 20.84
C THR A 226 -9.52 3.46 21.88
N GLN A 227 -8.34 2.98 21.48
CA GLN A 227 -7.26 2.61 22.43
C GLN A 227 -5.90 3.25 22.12
N SER A 228 -5.83 4.16 21.16
CA SER A 228 -4.60 4.89 20.83
C SER A 228 -4.79 6.41 20.88
N SER A 229 -3.69 7.13 20.66
CA SER A 229 -3.67 8.59 20.59
C SER A 229 -3.85 9.16 19.17
N PHE A 230 -4.26 8.34 18.19
CA PHE A 230 -4.59 8.81 16.85
C PHE A 230 -5.91 9.60 16.86
N LYS A 231 -5.79 10.93 17.00
CA LYS A 231 -6.91 11.86 17.18
C LYS A 231 -7.67 12.16 15.88
N ASN A 232 -7.05 11.97 14.72
CA ASN A 232 -7.58 12.38 13.44
C ASN A 232 -7.81 11.15 12.53
N ILE A 233 -8.96 11.15 11.87
CA ILE A 233 -9.54 10.01 11.14
C ILE A 233 -8.55 9.52 10.07
N TYR A 234 -8.31 8.21 10.07
CA TYR A 234 -7.34 7.55 9.20
C TYR A 234 -7.61 7.80 7.71
N LEU A 235 -6.57 7.73 6.88
CA LEU A 235 -6.70 7.75 5.42
C LEU A 235 -6.74 6.32 4.90
N ASP A 236 -7.90 5.91 4.39
CA ASP A 236 -8.07 4.63 3.73
C ASP A 236 -7.83 4.72 2.22
N GLU A 237 -7.00 3.81 1.72
CA GLU A 237 -6.85 3.57 0.29
C GLU A 237 -7.16 2.10 -0.04
N PRO A 238 -8.31 1.80 -0.66
CA PRO A 238 -8.61 0.45 -1.12
C PRO A 238 -7.74 0.11 -2.34
N VAL A 239 -7.11 -1.06 -2.32
CA VAL A 239 -6.07 -1.44 -3.29
C VAL A 239 -6.29 -2.85 -3.81
N ALA A 240 -6.05 -3.04 -5.11
CA ALA A 240 -5.86 -4.33 -5.75
C ALA A 240 -4.37 -4.63 -5.94
N PHE A 241 -3.96 -5.86 -5.65
CA PHE A 241 -2.59 -6.36 -5.77
C PHE A 241 -2.44 -7.23 -6.99
N PHE A 242 -1.40 -6.93 -7.76
CA PHE A 242 -1.07 -7.64 -8.98
C PHE A 242 0.36 -8.15 -8.92
N TYR A 243 0.61 -9.28 -9.56
CA TYR A 243 1.92 -9.87 -9.75
C TYR A 243 2.07 -10.43 -11.16
N ILE A 244 3.30 -10.68 -11.59
CA ILE A 244 3.59 -11.35 -12.87
C ILE A 244 4.20 -12.72 -12.55
N ASN A 245 3.50 -13.80 -12.89
CA ASN A 245 4.05 -15.16 -12.76
C ASN A 245 5.19 -15.40 -13.77
N ASP A 246 5.99 -16.45 -13.58
CA ASP A 246 7.18 -16.68 -14.42
C ASP A 246 6.87 -16.91 -15.91
N GLU A 247 5.72 -17.51 -16.23
CA GLU A 247 5.28 -17.70 -17.61
C GLU A 247 4.97 -16.36 -18.29
N ASN A 248 4.17 -15.53 -17.64
CA ASN A 248 3.80 -14.21 -18.11
C ASN A 248 5.00 -13.26 -18.11
N TYR A 249 5.92 -13.42 -17.16
CA TYR A 249 7.14 -12.60 -17.06
C TYR A 249 7.96 -12.74 -18.34
N LYS A 250 8.24 -13.97 -18.78
CA LYS A 250 8.98 -14.22 -20.02
C LYS A 250 8.33 -13.54 -21.23
N LYS A 251 6.99 -13.57 -21.31
CA LYS A 251 6.23 -12.89 -22.38
C LYS A 251 6.30 -11.37 -22.24
N TYR A 252 6.23 -10.87 -21.02
CA TYR A 252 6.20 -9.45 -20.69
C TYR A 252 7.52 -8.75 -21.01
N ILE A 253 8.65 -9.37 -20.67
CA ILE A 253 9.98 -8.78 -20.91
C ILE A 253 10.54 -9.07 -22.31
N LYS A 254 9.96 -10.01 -23.09
CA LYS A 254 10.52 -10.49 -24.36
C LYS A 254 10.90 -9.39 -25.33
N ASN A 255 10.06 -8.36 -25.45
CA ASN A 255 10.27 -7.27 -26.39
C ASN A 255 11.00 -6.07 -25.76
N GLY A 256 11.31 -6.15 -24.47
CA GLY A 256 11.88 -5.05 -23.70
C GLY A 256 10.97 -3.81 -23.64
N PRO A 257 11.45 -2.75 -22.96
CA PRO A 257 10.80 -1.45 -23.02
C PRO A 257 10.99 -0.83 -24.41
N SER A 258 9.89 -0.36 -25.01
CA SER A 258 9.96 0.45 -26.24
C SER A 258 9.96 1.94 -25.86
N ILE A 259 11.02 2.64 -26.27
CA ILE A 259 11.14 4.09 -26.14
C ILE A 259 11.47 4.69 -27.51
N GLU A 260 10.98 5.90 -27.77
CA GLU A 260 11.26 6.59 -29.03
C GLU A 260 12.67 7.19 -29.06
N GLU A 261 13.11 7.54 -30.28
CA GLU A 261 14.40 8.20 -30.48
C GLU A 261 14.47 9.54 -29.71
N GLY A 262 15.64 9.89 -29.19
CA GLY A 262 15.84 11.08 -28.36
C GLY A 262 15.58 10.88 -26.87
N PHE A 263 15.15 9.68 -26.45
CA PHE A 263 15.01 9.32 -25.04
C PHE A 263 15.97 8.20 -24.64
N GLU A 264 16.22 8.08 -23.35
CA GLU A 264 16.96 6.96 -22.76
C GLU A 264 16.37 6.54 -21.42
N ILE A 265 16.60 5.27 -21.09
CA ILE A 265 16.29 4.70 -19.79
C ILE A 265 17.54 4.73 -18.91
N ILE A 266 17.40 5.23 -17.69
CA ILE A 266 18.48 5.28 -16.69
C ILE A 266 18.02 4.67 -15.35
N GLN A 267 18.99 4.18 -14.57
CA GLN A 267 18.80 4.02 -13.12
C GLN A 267 18.82 5.42 -12.50
N LEU A 268 17.80 5.76 -11.69
CA LEU A 268 17.72 7.09 -11.09
C LEU A 268 18.74 7.25 -9.96
N PRO A 269 19.64 8.24 -10.02
CA PRO A 269 20.49 8.56 -8.88
C PRO A 269 19.69 9.23 -7.74
N PRO A 270 20.21 9.21 -6.51
CA PRO A 270 19.55 9.81 -5.34
C PRO A 270 19.14 11.29 -5.49
N SER A 271 19.77 12.04 -6.39
CA SER A 271 19.42 13.43 -6.68
C SER A 271 18.00 13.62 -7.24
N TYR A 272 17.37 12.57 -7.77
CA TYR A 272 15.98 12.61 -8.24
C TYR A 272 14.93 12.43 -7.13
N ALA A 273 15.35 12.15 -5.88
CA ALA A 273 14.42 11.89 -4.79
C ALA A 273 13.42 13.03 -4.58
N GLN A 274 13.89 14.29 -4.62
CA GLN A 274 13.00 15.46 -4.46
C GLN A 274 11.97 15.52 -5.59
N THR A 275 12.42 15.43 -6.85
CA THR A 275 11.54 15.44 -8.03
C THR A 275 10.45 14.38 -7.94
N MET A 276 10.79 13.19 -7.44
CA MET A 276 9.82 12.13 -7.22
C MET A 276 8.85 12.50 -6.10
N MET A 277 9.36 12.88 -4.93
CA MET A 277 8.54 13.23 -3.77
C MET A 277 7.58 14.38 -4.04
N ASP A 278 7.94 15.33 -4.91
CA ASP A 278 7.07 16.41 -5.37
C ASP A 278 5.82 15.91 -6.11
N GLN A 279 5.82 14.66 -6.59
CA GLN A 279 4.67 14.01 -7.23
C GLN A 279 3.85 13.13 -6.25
N LEU A 280 4.29 12.97 -5.00
CA LEU A 280 3.49 12.26 -3.99
C LEU A 280 2.30 13.10 -3.55
N LEU A 281 1.17 12.43 -3.39
CA LEU A 281 -0.02 13.00 -2.76
C LEU A 281 0.22 13.38 -1.29
N PHE A 282 1.00 12.55 -0.60
CA PHE A 282 1.29 12.69 0.82
C PHE A 282 2.79 12.61 1.01
N PHE A 283 3.40 13.77 1.20
CA PHE A 283 4.80 13.89 1.55
C PHE A 283 4.91 14.19 3.05
N GLY A 284 5.39 13.20 3.82
CA GLY A 284 5.60 13.29 5.25
C GLY A 284 7.05 13.57 5.63
N LYS A 285 7.27 13.90 6.90
CA LYS A 285 8.62 14.08 7.45
C LYS A 285 9.43 12.79 7.30
N GLY A 286 10.63 12.90 6.74
CA GLY A 286 11.53 11.76 6.54
C GLY A 286 11.29 10.98 5.24
N ASP A 287 10.22 11.28 4.48
CA ASP A 287 9.93 10.56 3.23
C ASP A 287 10.97 10.89 2.14
N LEU A 288 11.57 12.09 2.14
CA LEU A 288 12.63 12.45 1.20
C LEU A 288 13.90 11.65 1.47
N GLU A 289 14.36 11.60 2.72
CA GLU A 289 15.52 10.80 3.09
C GLU A 289 15.27 9.31 2.84
N LEU A 290 14.04 8.83 3.07
CA LEU A 290 13.66 7.46 2.72
C LEU A 290 13.74 7.23 1.21
N ALA A 291 13.22 8.14 0.38
CA ALA A 291 13.31 8.04 -1.08
C ALA A 291 14.76 8.09 -1.58
N THR A 292 15.58 8.99 -1.05
CA THR A 292 17.03 9.07 -1.30
C THR A 292 17.72 7.74 -1.01
N ASN A 293 17.48 7.17 0.16
CA ASN A 293 18.04 5.86 0.53
C ASN A 293 17.55 4.75 -0.41
N ARG A 294 16.28 4.80 -0.85
CA ARG A 294 15.73 3.78 -1.73
C ARG A 294 16.33 3.83 -3.14
N LEU A 295 16.54 5.02 -3.70
CA LEU A 295 17.21 5.19 -5.00
C LEU A 295 18.66 4.69 -4.98
N GLU A 296 19.32 4.76 -3.82
CA GLU A 296 20.67 4.22 -3.63
C GLU A 296 20.68 2.69 -3.46
N GLN A 297 19.67 2.13 -2.79
CA GLN A 297 19.65 0.74 -2.35
C GLN A 297 18.92 -0.22 -3.30
N TYR A 298 17.99 0.29 -4.11
CA TYR A 298 17.07 -0.53 -4.90
C TYR A 298 17.01 -0.11 -6.37
N PRO A 299 16.58 -1.03 -7.25
CA PRO A 299 16.27 -0.69 -8.63
C PRO A 299 15.28 0.47 -8.74
N SER A 300 15.56 1.34 -9.68
CA SER A 300 14.70 2.47 -10.06
C SER A 300 14.90 2.76 -11.53
N VAL A 301 13.88 3.29 -12.18
CA VAL A 301 13.89 3.54 -13.61
C VAL A 301 13.40 4.94 -13.87
N GLY A 302 14.18 5.69 -14.64
CA GLY A 302 13.81 6.98 -15.21
C GLY A 302 13.89 6.95 -16.72
N ILE A 303 13.01 7.68 -17.40
CA ILE A 303 13.13 7.98 -18.82
C ILE A 303 13.50 9.45 -18.96
N ILE A 304 14.62 9.75 -19.60
CA ILE A 304 15.17 11.09 -19.78
C ILE A 304 15.14 11.48 -21.25
N GLU A 305 14.77 12.72 -21.53
CA GLU A 305 14.92 13.35 -22.85
C GLU A 305 16.39 13.79 -23.03
N LYS A 306 17.11 13.17 -23.98
CA LYS A 306 18.56 13.37 -24.16
C LYS A 306 18.97 14.81 -24.44
N SER A 307 18.15 15.55 -25.18
CA SER A 307 18.46 16.93 -25.59
C SER A 307 18.33 17.94 -24.45
N THR A 308 17.43 17.70 -23.50
CA THR A 308 17.11 18.65 -22.41
C THR A 308 17.55 18.14 -21.04
N ASN A 309 17.92 16.87 -20.94
CA ASN A 309 18.17 16.16 -19.69
C ASN A 309 16.98 16.21 -18.70
N LYS A 310 15.76 16.39 -19.22
CA LYS A 310 14.53 16.40 -18.40
C LYS A 310 13.99 15.00 -18.23
N ILE A 311 13.49 14.72 -17.03
CA ILE A 311 12.79 13.47 -16.73
C ILE A 311 11.37 13.49 -17.29
N ALA A 312 11.05 12.47 -18.09
CA ALA A 312 9.74 12.28 -18.71
C ALA A 312 8.85 11.34 -17.90
N SER A 313 9.43 10.29 -17.32
CA SER A 313 8.71 9.28 -16.55
C SER A 313 9.64 8.62 -15.53
N PHE A 314 9.09 8.12 -14.43
CA PHE A 314 9.82 7.32 -13.46
C PHE A 314 8.98 6.22 -12.82
N TYR A 315 9.68 5.25 -12.25
CA TYR A 315 9.13 4.19 -11.41
C TYR A 315 10.25 3.66 -10.49
N TYR A 316 9.96 3.29 -9.24
CA TYR A 316 11.00 2.72 -8.38
C TYR A 316 10.49 1.59 -7.48
N ASN A 317 11.41 0.80 -6.96
CA ASN A 317 11.10 -0.24 -5.98
C ASN A 317 10.95 0.38 -4.58
N ASP A 318 9.81 0.16 -3.91
CA ASP A 318 9.53 0.73 -2.58
C ASP A 318 10.32 0.09 -1.42
N GLY A 319 11.23 -0.83 -1.73
CA GLY A 319 12.00 -1.59 -0.77
C GLY A 319 11.24 -2.76 -0.15
N TYR A 320 9.97 -2.95 -0.50
CA TYR A 320 9.16 -4.10 -0.15
C TYR A 320 8.97 -5.08 -1.32
N GLY A 321 9.61 -4.81 -2.47
CA GLY A 321 9.49 -5.60 -3.69
C GLY A 321 8.41 -5.09 -4.64
N PHE A 322 7.62 -4.07 -4.25
CA PHE A 322 6.64 -3.48 -5.15
C PHE A 322 7.28 -2.50 -6.12
N LEU A 323 6.77 -2.51 -7.34
CA LEU A 323 6.83 -1.39 -8.23
C LEU A 323 5.91 -0.31 -7.66
N ALA A 324 6.47 0.81 -7.19
CA ALA A 324 5.71 1.88 -6.55
C ALA A 324 6.01 3.26 -7.15
N HIS A 325 5.02 4.14 -7.08
CA HIS A 325 5.15 5.55 -7.47
C HIS A 325 5.49 5.73 -8.95
N GLN A 326 4.79 5.02 -9.83
CA GLN A 326 4.85 5.28 -11.26
C GLN A 326 4.30 6.67 -11.54
N PHE A 327 5.05 7.48 -12.30
CA PHE A 327 4.58 8.79 -12.73
C PHE A 327 5.13 9.14 -14.11
N THR A 328 4.29 9.75 -14.94
CA THR A 328 4.67 10.32 -16.23
C THR A 328 4.20 11.77 -16.29
N PHE A 329 5.14 12.67 -16.53
CA PHE A 329 4.89 14.10 -16.64
C PHE A 329 3.94 14.40 -17.80
N LYS A 330 3.06 15.40 -17.64
CA LYS A 330 1.93 15.68 -18.53
C LYS A 330 2.33 15.75 -20.02
N ASP A 331 3.44 16.43 -20.30
CA ASP A 331 3.94 16.66 -21.67
C ASP A 331 4.48 15.39 -22.34
N TYR A 332 4.68 14.32 -21.56
CA TYR A 332 5.21 13.03 -22.03
C TYR A 332 4.20 11.88 -21.91
N ARG A 333 2.93 12.17 -21.54
CA ARG A 333 1.87 11.15 -21.45
C ARG A 333 1.45 10.61 -22.81
N LYS A 334 0.83 9.42 -22.83
CA LYS A 334 0.36 8.71 -24.03
C LYS A 334 1.48 8.29 -25.02
N ARG A 335 2.74 8.30 -24.58
CA ARG A 335 3.92 7.87 -25.36
C ARG A 335 4.46 6.49 -24.96
N GLY A 336 3.76 5.77 -24.09
CA GLY A 336 4.17 4.44 -23.62
C GLY A 336 5.24 4.45 -22.52
N PHE A 337 5.74 5.61 -22.09
CA PHE A 337 6.82 5.72 -21.11
C PHE A 337 6.53 5.12 -19.73
N GLY A 338 5.29 5.24 -19.22
CA GLY A 338 4.89 4.57 -17.99
C GLY A 338 5.08 3.05 -18.09
N THR A 339 4.60 2.45 -19.19
CA THR A 339 4.77 1.01 -19.47
C THR A 339 6.23 0.63 -19.66
N ALA A 340 7.02 1.45 -20.35
CA ALA A 340 8.45 1.21 -20.50
C ALA A 340 9.19 1.19 -19.14
N CYS A 341 8.88 2.13 -18.23
CA CYS A 341 9.40 2.08 -16.86
C CYS A 341 8.94 0.82 -16.11
N GLU A 342 7.68 0.41 -16.27
CA GLU A 342 7.13 -0.79 -15.61
C GLU A 342 7.82 -2.07 -16.08
N ILE A 343 8.04 -2.23 -17.38
CA ILE A 343 8.75 -3.37 -17.97
C ILE A 343 10.18 -3.43 -17.44
N GLU A 344 10.91 -2.31 -17.51
CA GLU A 344 12.32 -2.30 -17.12
C GLU A 344 12.49 -2.52 -15.61
N LEU A 345 11.67 -1.87 -14.78
CA LEU A 345 11.76 -2.07 -13.33
C LEU A 345 11.37 -3.50 -12.94
N SER A 346 10.39 -4.09 -13.62
CA SER A 346 10.04 -5.52 -13.44
C SER A 346 11.23 -6.42 -13.76
N ARG A 347 11.95 -6.12 -14.85
CA ARG A 347 13.16 -6.86 -15.24
C ARG A 347 14.24 -6.76 -14.18
N LEU A 348 14.57 -5.54 -13.74
CA LEU A 348 15.60 -5.31 -12.72
C LEU A 348 15.23 -5.97 -11.38
N ASN A 349 13.97 -5.87 -10.94
CA ASN A 349 13.50 -6.53 -9.72
C ASN A 349 13.69 -8.05 -9.79
N LYS A 350 13.28 -8.69 -10.89
CA LYS A 350 13.42 -10.15 -11.03
C LYS A 350 14.89 -10.56 -11.17
N GLU A 351 15.66 -9.90 -12.02
CA GLU A 351 17.02 -10.32 -12.38
C GLU A 351 18.06 -9.94 -11.33
N MET A 352 17.95 -8.78 -10.70
CA MET A 352 18.92 -8.33 -9.69
C MET A 352 18.56 -8.78 -8.27
N MET A 353 17.26 -8.88 -7.96
CA MET A 353 16.81 -9.18 -6.59
C MET A 353 16.16 -10.55 -6.45
N GLY A 354 15.83 -11.25 -7.54
CA GLY A 354 15.12 -12.53 -7.46
C GLY A 354 13.71 -12.39 -6.86
N VAL A 355 13.09 -11.20 -6.97
CA VAL A 355 11.73 -10.96 -6.49
C VAL A 355 10.74 -11.03 -7.64
N ILE A 356 9.54 -11.53 -7.36
CA ILE A 356 8.44 -11.53 -8.32
C ILE A 356 7.95 -10.07 -8.48
N PRO A 357 7.89 -9.52 -9.70
CA PRO A 357 7.35 -8.19 -9.91
C PRO A 357 5.91 -8.11 -9.41
N MET A 358 5.66 -7.15 -8.53
CA MET A 358 4.34 -6.93 -7.93
C MET A 358 4.02 -5.44 -7.89
N LYS A 359 2.74 -5.09 -8.00
CA LYS A 359 2.27 -3.71 -7.85
C LYS A 359 0.95 -3.65 -7.12
N ALA A 360 0.77 -2.53 -6.44
CA ALA A 360 -0.44 -2.16 -5.72
C ALA A 360 -1.13 -1.04 -6.49
N VAL A 361 -2.35 -1.27 -6.97
CA VAL A 361 -3.13 -0.27 -7.70
C VAL A 361 -4.35 0.13 -6.87
N SER A 362 -4.41 1.41 -6.53
CA SER A 362 -5.58 2.02 -5.89
C SER A 362 -6.83 1.82 -6.74
N LEU A 363 -7.95 1.50 -6.10
CA LEU A 363 -9.24 1.37 -6.80
C LEU A 363 -9.78 2.70 -7.36
N SER A 364 -9.24 3.83 -6.91
CA SER A 364 -9.54 5.14 -7.52
C SER A 364 -8.89 5.31 -8.90
N ARG A 365 -7.88 4.50 -9.24
CA ARG A 365 -7.10 4.60 -10.49
C ARG A 365 -7.68 3.71 -11.59
N LYS A 366 -8.91 4.01 -12.00
CA LYS A 366 -9.68 3.21 -12.98
C LYS A 366 -8.92 2.94 -14.28
N TYR A 367 -8.23 3.93 -14.84
CA TYR A 367 -7.44 3.77 -16.06
C TYR A 367 -6.29 2.75 -15.89
N VAL A 368 -5.57 2.81 -14.77
CA VAL A 368 -4.47 1.89 -14.48
C VAL A 368 -4.99 0.47 -14.29
N LEU A 369 -6.14 0.29 -13.64
CA LEU A 369 -6.80 -1.01 -13.49
C LEU A 369 -7.21 -1.58 -14.86
N GLN A 370 -7.90 -0.80 -15.69
CA GLN A 370 -8.31 -1.21 -17.03
C GLN A 370 -7.11 -1.57 -17.92
N LEU A 371 -6.03 -0.79 -17.86
CA LEU A 371 -4.81 -1.09 -18.61
C LEU A 371 -4.16 -2.39 -18.12
N THR A 372 -4.09 -2.58 -16.80
CA THR A 372 -3.53 -3.79 -16.18
C THR A 372 -4.30 -5.03 -16.60
N GLU A 373 -5.64 -4.97 -16.60
CA GLU A 373 -6.53 -6.03 -17.07
C GLU A 373 -6.35 -6.31 -18.56
N LYS A 374 -6.33 -5.26 -19.40
CA LYS A 374 -6.20 -5.38 -20.86
C LYS A 374 -4.89 -6.05 -21.29
N LEU A 375 -3.79 -5.77 -20.60
CA LEU A 375 -2.46 -6.28 -20.96
C LEU A 375 -2.29 -7.78 -20.69
N LYS A 376 -3.11 -8.39 -19.82
CA LYS A 376 -3.13 -9.84 -19.52
C LYS A 376 -1.79 -10.47 -19.07
N TYR A 377 -0.78 -9.66 -18.76
CA TYR A 377 0.47 -10.13 -18.13
C TYR A 377 0.36 -10.20 -16.61
N TRP A 378 -0.45 -9.32 -16.05
CA TRP A 378 -0.65 -9.17 -14.62
C TRP A 378 -1.74 -10.11 -14.13
N SER A 379 -1.40 -10.93 -13.15
CA SER A 379 -2.36 -11.73 -12.38
C SER A 379 -2.70 -10.99 -11.10
N ARG A 380 -3.98 -10.99 -10.73
CA ARG A 380 -4.42 -10.47 -9.44
C ARG A 380 -4.15 -11.50 -8.34
N ILE A 381 -3.79 -11.05 -7.14
CA ILE A 381 -3.52 -11.94 -6.00
C ILE A 381 -4.77 -12.70 -5.52
N SER A 382 -5.95 -12.11 -5.70
CA SER A 382 -7.23 -12.67 -5.28
C SER A 382 -8.12 -12.96 -6.48
N ASN A 383 -9.13 -13.80 -6.26
CA ASN A 383 -10.18 -14.11 -7.24
C ASN A 383 -11.32 -13.07 -7.26
N LYS A 384 -11.14 -11.92 -6.59
CA LYS A 384 -12.17 -10.88 -6.50
C LYS A 384 -12.28 -10.07 -7.79
N ASP A 385 -13.46 -9.52 -8.03
CA ASP A 385 -13.69 -8.57 -9.12
C ASP A 385 -12.86 -7.29 -8.93
N PHE A 386 -12.51 -6.59 -10.03
CA PHE A 386 -11.70 -5.37 -10.03
C PHE A 386 -12.29 -4.17 -9.26
N SER A 387 -13.55 -4.26 -8.81
CA SER A 387 -14.20 -3.23 -8.00
C SER A 387 -14.04 -3.45 -6.48
N GLN A 388 -13.66 -4.66 -6.08
CA GLN A 388 -13.41 -4.99 -4.67
C GLN A 388 -11.93 -4.82 -4.32
N PRO A 389 -11.58 -4.45 -3.08
CA PRO A 389 -10.18 -4.40 -2.66
C PRO A 389 -9.65 -5.78 -2.25
N ASP A 390 -8.36 -6.00 -2.53
CA ASP A 390 -7.60 -7.09 -1.92
C ASP A 390 -7.21 -6.71 -0.49
N VAL A 391 -6.70 -5.49 -0.34
CA VAL A 391 -6.28 -4.91 0.92
C VAL A 391 -6.71 -3.46 1.03
N TYR A 392 -6.71 -2.96 2.25
CA TYR A 392 -6.71 -1.54 2.54
C TYR A 392 -5.30 -1.13 2.93
N TRP A 393 -4.82 -0.08 2.28
CA TRP A 393 -3.64 0.64 2.68
C TRP A 393 -4.09 1.85 3.51
N THR A 394 -4.02 1.72 4.83
CA THR A 394 -4.57 2.70 5.76
C THR A 394 -3.45 3.42 6.51
N PHE A 395 -3.52 4.75 6.55
CA PHE A 395 -2.62 5.57 7.33
C PHE A 395 -3.33 6.12 8.57
N PHE A 396 -2.84 5.74 9.74
CA PHE A 396 -3.27 6.31 11.02
C PHE A 396 -2.30 7.44 11.40
N SER A 397 -2.84 8.57 11.84
CA SER A 397 -2.06 9.76 12.17
C SER A 397 -2.58 10.47 13.42
N LYS A 398 -1.66 11.03 14.22
CA LYS A 398 -2.00 11.93 15.32
C LYS A 398 -2.35 13.33 14.83
N ASN A 399 -1.93 13.66 13.62
CA ASN A 399 -2.15 14.94 12.98
C ASN A 399 -3.23 14.81 11.91
N GLU A 400 -3.94 15.89 11.63
CA GLU A 400 -4.97 15.89 10.60
C GLU A 400 -4.31 15.66 9.23
N LYS A 401 -4.93 14.80 8.42
CA LYS A 401 -4.50 14.53 7.05
C LYS A 401 -5.73 14.64 6.16
N HIS A 402 -5.63 15.37 5.06
CA HIS A 402 -6.73 15.54 4.11
C HIS A 402 -6.55 14.60 2.93
N LYS A 403 -7.55 13.79 2.59
CA LYS A 403 -7.47 12.94 1.39
C LYS A 403 -7.56 13.81 0.14
N THR A 404 -6.46 13.93 -0.60
CA THR A 404 -6.51 14.49 -1.96
C THR A 404 -6.99 13.39 -2.92
N GLU A 405 -8.23 13.48 -3.38
CA GLU A 405 -8.73 12.60 -4.43
C GLU A 405 -8.20 13.06 -5.80
N ILE A 406 -7.49 12.17 -6.50
CA ILE A 406 -7.10 12.40 -7.90
C ILE A 406 -7.91 11.47 -8.78
N PHE A 407 -8.80 12.08 -9.57
CA PHE A 407 -9.60 11.37 -10.56
C PHE A 407 -8.87 11.14 -11.89
N ASP A 408 -7.74 11.82 -12.11
CA ASP A 408 -7.05 11.83 -13.39
C ASP A 408 -5.72 11.03 -13.39
N ASN A 409 -5.75 9.94 -14.16
CA ASN A 409 -4.73 9.57 -15.15
C ASN A 409 -5.45 9.02 -16.37
#